data_AF-A0AAD4JP82-F1
#
_entry.id   AF-A0AAD4JP82-F1
#
_cell.length_a   1.000
_cell.length_b   1.000
_cell.length_c   1.000
_cell.angle_alpha   90.00
_cell.angle_beta   90.00
_cell.angle_gamma   90.00
#
_symmetry.space_group_name_H-M   'P 1'
#
loop_
_entity.id
_entity.type
_entity.pdbx_description
1 polymer ?
#
loop_
_entity_poly.entity_id
_entity_poly.type
_entity_poly.pdbx_seq_one_letter_code
_entity_poly.pdbx_strand_id
1 'polypeptide(L)'
;MAAALLKILLIVIIVCNFASGGCADFGESACLRVPVSEFAKTVNSTVGVVQKVVSTVSKFAGKVGDFRLSNAVIDCLELMDVSMDQLSSALSASQNTNGRSNGTGNVIDDVKALLSGALINQDTCIEGFDGTNNVLLKSLVSVSLDQVTSLVHNLLSMVKANPAAPSNGGGGGSGGRRLITNEEFPQWLKSHDRRILLQAASSATADAVVAADGTGNFTMIGEAIRAAPEYSSKRYVIYIKKGVYNEYLEIHKKKWNIMMIGEGMDATVISGNRSFVDGWTTYRSATFAVRGQGFIARDITFENTAGPGKHQAVSFRSDSDRSVVYRCGIRGYQDTLYAHSMRQFYRECKITGTVDFIFGDGKAVFQNCEIMARKGLPNQKNTITAQGRKDSTEETGFSIQFCNISAEPDVSTPTYLGRPWKLYSRTVIMQSYMSSAVRPEGWLEWNGDYALDSLVYAEYMNYGPGAGLGARVKWPGYHVINSTDEARIYTVAEFIVGNTWLPSTGVRYIAGLTN
;
A
#
# COMPACT_ATOMS: atom_id res chain seq x y z
N MET A 1 3.35 18.23 24.90
CA MET A 1 2.54 17.41 23.98
C MET A 1 2.38 15.94 24.43
N ALA A 2 2.56 15.60 25.71
CA ALA A 2 2.34 14.25 26.26
C ALA A 2 1.16 14.16 27.24
N ALA A 3 0.30 15.19 27.30
CA ALA A 3 -0.85 15.23 28.21
C ALA A 3 -2.22 15.35 27.49
N ALA A 4 -2.24 15.34 26.15
CA ALA A 4 -3.47 15.39 25.35
C ALA A 4 -3.97 14.01 24.89
N LEU A 5 -3.19 12.95 25.11
CA LEU A 5 -3.51 11.57 24.71
C LEU A 5 -4.22 10.74 25.79
N LEU A 6 -4.51 11.32 26.96
CA LEU A 6 -5.12 10.59 28.09
C LEU A 6 -6.51 11.11 28.51
N LYS A 7 -7.12 11.99 27.71
CA LYS A 7 -8.49 12.48 27.92
C LYS A 7 -9.22 12.54 26.58
N ILE A 8 -9.68 11.39 26.08
CA ILE A 8 -10.88 11.14 25.26
C ILE A 8 -10.93 9.62 25.07
N LEU A 9 -11.51 8.91 26.04
CA LEU A 9 -12.02 7.55 25.83
C LEU A 9 -13.10 7.25 26.88
N LEU A 10 -14.17 8.03 26.82
CA LEU A 10 -15.45 7.73 27.44
C LEU A 10 -16.50 8.39 26.55
N ILE A 11 -17.08 7.60 25.65
CA ILE A 11 -18.42 7.66 25.03
C ILE A 11 -18.37 6.68 23.85
N VAL A 12 -18.62 5.40 24.14
CA VAL A 12 -19.42 4.47 23.31
C VAL A 12 -20.00 3.41 24.27
N ILE A 13 -20.94 3.82 25.12
CA ILE A 13 -22.03 2.95 25.58
C ILE A 13 -23.28 3.80 25.40
N ILE A 14 -23.77 3.87 24.16
CA ILE A 14 -25.17 4.21 23.93
C ILE A 14 -25.83 2.92 23.50
N VAL A 15 -26.50 2.33 24.49
CA VAL A 15 -27.51 1.30 24.31
C VAL A 15 -28.59 1.89 23.41
N CYS A 16 -28.65 1.47 22.15
CA CYS A 16 -29.85 1.64 21.35
C CYS A 16 -30.91 0.66 21.84
N ASN A 17 -31.73 1.13 22.79
CA ASN A 17 -33.06 0.60 23.05
C ASN A 17 -34.03 1.35 22.13
N PHE A 18 -34.38 0.75 21.00
CA PHE A 18 -35.64 1.03 20.31
C PHE A 18 -36.19 -0.28 19.74
N ALA A 19 -37.22 -0.77 20.44
CA ALA A 19 -38.37 -1.55 19.99
C ALA A 19 -38.19 -2.66 18.93
N SER A 20 -38.21 -3.89 19.44
CA SER A 20 -38.92 -5.08 18.90
C SER A 20 -38.77 -5.41 17.42
N GLY A 21 -37.80 -6.28 17.12
CA GLY A 21 -37.70 -7.04 15.88
C GLY A 21 -36.65 -8.14 15.99
N GLY A 22 -36.99 -9.23 16.68
CA GLY A 22 -36.40 -10.57 16.56
C GLY A 22 -34.87 -10.74 16.59
N CYS A 23 -34.34 -11.17 17.74
CA CYS A 23 -33.18 -12.07 17.74
C CYS A 23 -33.59 -13.39 17.09
N ALA A 24 -33.19 -13.63 15.84
CA ALA A 24 -33.24 -14.95 15.21
C ALA A 24 -32.24 -15.02 14.03
N ASP A 25 -31.46 -16.10 14.01
CA ASP A 25 -30.48 -16.55 13.00
C ASP A 25 -29.19 -15.73 12.80
N PHE A 26 -28.17 -16.05 13.62
CA PHE A 26 -26.78 -16.01 13.16
C PHE A 26 -26.55 -17.17 12.18
N GLY A 27 -26.96 -16.99 10.92
CA GLY A 27 -26.58 -17.90 9.84
C GLY A 27 -25.06 -17.98 9.66
N GLU A 28 -24.57 -19.06 9.06
CA GLU A 28 -23.17 -19.19 8.66
C GLU A 28 -22.72 -17.93 7.90
N SER A 29 -21.66 -17.25 8.38
CA SER A 29 -21.11 -16.12 7.65
C SER A 29 -20.55 -16.61 6.32
N ALA A 30 -20.98 -15.97 5.22
CA ALA A 30 -20.50 -16.31 3.88
C ALA A 30 -18.96 -16.23 3.78
N CYS A 31 -18.29 -15.42 4.61
CA CYS A 31 -16.85 -15.15 4.54
C CYS A 31 -15.97 -15.90 5.56
N LEU A 32 -16.51 -16.50 6.63
CA LEU A 32 -15.71 -17.11 7.71
C LEU A 32 -15.81 -18.64 7.73
N ARG A 33 -14.71 -19.31 8.09
CA ARG A 33 -14.64 -20.76 8.34
C ARG A 33 -15.13 -21.16 9.73
N VAL A 34 -15.37 -20.18 10.60
CA VAL A 34 -15.79 -20.33 11.99
C VAL A 34 -17.05 -19.49 12.25
N PRO A 35 -17.81 -19.75 13.34
CA PRO A 35 -18.91 -18.89 13.75
C PRO A 35 -18.45 -17.44 13.98
N VAL A 36 -19.31 -16.47 13.63
CA VAL A 36 -19.02 -15.03 13.81
C VAL A 36 -18.67 -14.68 15.26
N SER A 37 -19.27 -15.37 16.23
CA SER A 37 -18.99 -15.18 17.66
C SER A 37 -17.57 -15.58 18.05
N GLU A 38 -17.02 -16.64 17.45
CA GLU A 38 -15.65 -17.09 17.68
C GLU A 38 -14.64 -16.11 17.07
N PHE A 39 -14.89 -15.67 15.84
CA PHE A 39 -14.10 -14.62 15.20
C PHE A 39 -14.11 -13.32 16.02
N ALA A 40 -15.29 -12.88 16.46
CA ALA A 40 -15.44 -11.69 17.31
C ALA A 40 -14.68 -11.80 18.64
N LYS A 41 -14.72 -12.96 19.29
CA LYS A 41 -13.96 -13.22 20.53
C LYS A 41 -12.45 -13.08 20.28
N THR A 42 -11.96 -13.63 19.16
CA THR A 42 -10.54 -13.56 18.80
C THR A 42 -10.13 -12.14 18.45
N VAL A 43 -10.95 -11.39 17.71
CA VAL A 43 -10.72 -9.95 17.43
C VAL A 43 -10.62 -9.16 18.74
N ASN A 44 -11.59 -9.32 19.65
CA ASN A 44 -11.60 -8.60 20.93
C ASN A 44 -10.39 -8.95 21.81
N SER A 45 -9.98 -10.22 21.84
CA SER A 45 -8.76 -10.65 22.52
C SER A 45 -7.53 -9.97 21.93
N THR A 46 -7.43 -9.93 20.60
CA THR A 46 -6.33 -9.30 19.86
C THR A 46 -6.24 -7.80 20.17
N VAL A 47 -7.37 -7.08 20.10
CA VAL A 47 -7.45 -5.66 20.46
C VAL A 47 -7.00 -5.44 21.91
N GLY A 48 -7.41 -6.31 22.84
CA GLY A 48 -6.96 -6.25 24.24
C GLY A 48 -5.45 -6.42 24.41
N VAL A 49 -4.80 -7.26 23.61
CA VAL A 49 -3.33 -7.37 23.60
C VAL A 49 -2.69 -6.13 23.00
N VAL A 50 -3.19 -5.60 21.87
CA VAL A 50 -2.69 -4.37 21.26
C VAL A 50 -2.77 -3.18 22.23
N GLN A 51 -3.85 -3.05 22.99
CA GLN A 51 -3.99 -2.03 24.03
C GLN A 51 -2.91 -2.13 25.13
N LYS A 52 -2.51 -3.36 25.51
CA LYS A 52 -1.40 -3.56 26.47
C LYS A 52 -0.07 -3.12 25.87
N VAL A 53 0.17 -3.37 24.58
CA VAL A 53 1.35 -2.88 23.87
C VAL A 53 1.38 -1.34 23.89
N VAL A 54 0.28 -0.70 23.50
CA VAL A 54 0.15 0.77 23.52
C VAL A 54 0.40 1.34 24.92
N SER A 55 -0.17 0.72 25.96
CA SER A 55 0.06 1.10 27.36
C SER A 55 1.53 0.96 27.78
N THR A 56 2.24 -0.03 27.25
CA THR A 56 3.66 -0.26 27.53
C THR A 56 4.55 0.76 26.81
N VAL A 57 4.34 0.93 25.50
CA VAL A 57 5.12 1.83 24.65
C VAL A 57 4.92 3.30 25.05
N SER A 58 3.69 3.69 25.40
CA SER A 58 3.36 5.07 25.78
C SER A 58 4.08 5.55 27.04
N LYS A 59 4.56 4.64 27.91
CA LYS A 59 5.39 5.01 29.08
C LYS A 59 6.72 5.66 28.68
N PHE A 60 7.17 5.41 27.45
CA PHE A 60 8.41 5.96 26.89
C PHE A 60 8.13 7.20 26.03
N ALA A 61 6.87 7.53 25.73
CA ALA A 61 6.53 8.74 24.99
C ALA A 61 6.90 10.00 25.78
N GLY A 62 7.71 10.87 25.18
CA GLY A 62 8.11 12.15 25.78
C GLY A 62 9.12 12.07 26.93
N LYS A 63 9.64 10.88 27.27
CA LYS A 63 10.69 10.68 28.29
C LYS A 63 12.07 10.37 27.71
N VAL A 64 12.19 10.45 26.39
CA VAL A 64 13.37 10.02 25.64
C VAL A 64 14.03 11.23 25.00
N GLY A 65 15.31 11.46 25.30
CA GLY A 65 16.12 12.51 24.66
C GLY A 65 16.71 12.12 23.30
N ASP A 66 16.59 10.85 22.92
CA ASP A 66 17.05 10.31 21.63
C ASP A 66 15.98 10.53 20.54
N PHE A 67 16.36 11.22 19.47
CA PHE A 67 15.48 11.58 18.37
C PHE A 67 14.96 10.36 17.61
N ARG A 68 15.80 9.36 17.34
CA ARG A 68 15.39 8.15 16.62
C ARG A 68 14.42 7.33 17.47
N LEU A 69 14.76 7.12 18.74
CA LEU A 69 13.91 6.36 19.63
C LEU A 69 12.56 7.06 19.84
N SER A 70 12.53 8.39 19.87
CA SER A 70 11.27 9.14 19.92
C SER A 70 10.40 8.88 18.69
N ASN A 71 10.97 8.91 17.48
CA ASN A 71 10.25 8.58 16.25
C ASN A 71 9.74 7.13 16.25
N ALA A 72 10.56 6.17 16.70
CA ALA A 72 10.18 4.76 16.82
C ALA A 72 8.97 4.55 17.74
N VAL A 73 8.97 5.21 18.90
CA VAL A 73 7.85 5.16 19.86
C VAL A 73 6.58 5.75 19.26
N ILE A 74 6.66 6.90 18.58
CA ILE A 74 5.50 7.54 17.94
C ILE A 74 4.95 6.65 16.81
N ASP A 75 5.83 6.08 15.98
CA ASP A 75 5.44 5.12 14.94
C ASP A 75 4.68 3.94 15.51
N CYS A 76 5.23 3.31 16.54
CA CYS A 76 4.59 2.15 17.12
C CYS A 76 3.19 2.47 17.66
N LEU A 77 3.03 3.61 18.34
CA LEU A 77 1.73 4.02 18.87
C LEU A 77 0.71 4.28 17.76
N GLU A 78 1.10 4.99 16.69
CA GLU A 78 0.23 5.25 15.55
C GLU A 78 -0.14 3.97 14.79
N LEU A 79 0.84 3.09 14.55
CA LEU A 79 0.62 1.81 13.87
C LEU A 79 -0.32 0.90 14.66
N MET A 80 -0.19 0.85 15.98
CA MET A 80 -1.08 0.07 16.84
C MET A 80 -2.50 0.64 16.87
N ASP A 81 -2.63 1.97 16.89
CA ASP A 81 -3.92 2.66 16.74
C ASP A 81 -4.60 2.33 15.40
N VAL A 82 -3.84 2.30 14.31
CA VAL A 82 -4.34 1.86 12.99
C VAL A 82 -4.72 0.38 12.99
N SER A 83 -3.93 -0.51 13.61
CA SER A 83 -4.25 -1.93 13.72
C SER A 83 -5.56 -2.18 14.47
N MET A 84 -5.85 -1.43 15.53
CA MET A 84 -7.13 -1.54 16.26
C MET A 84 -8.33 -1.14 15.38
N ASP A 85 -8.20 -0.09 14.57
CA ASP A 85 -9.24 0.32 13.62
C ASP A 85 -9.47 -0.74 12.54
N GLN A 86 -8.40 -1.33 12.02
CA GLN A 86 -8.46 -2.37 11.00
C GLN A 86 -9.11 -3.65 11.54
N LEU A 87 -8.73 -4.09 12.74
CA LEU A 87 -9.35 -5.22 13.44
C LEU A 87 -10.85 -4.99 13.69
N SER A 88 -11.22 -3.79 14.16
CA SER A 88 -12.62 -3.42 14.39
C SER A 88 -13.43 -3.35 13.09
N SER A 89 -12.82 -2.86 12.01
CA SER A 89 -13.41 -2.81 10.68
C SER A 89 -13.59 -4.22 10.10
N ALA A 90 -12.63 -5.11 10.30
CA ALA A 90 -12.69 -6.51 9.87
C ALA A 90 -13.86 -7.24 10.55
N LEU A 91 -14.03 -7.01 11.87
CA LEU A 91 -15.18 -7.52 12.61
C LEU A 91 -16.50 -6.97 12.05
N SER A 92 -16.58 -5.65 11.86
CA SER A 92 -17.79 -4.99 11.32
C SER A 92 -18.16 -5.52 9.93
N ALA A 93 -17.18 -5.74 9.05
CA ALA A 93 -17.37 -6.30 7.72
C ALA A 93 -17.85 -7.76 7.77
N SER A 94 -17.29 -8.55 8.69
CA SER A 94 -17.67 -9.97 8.87
C SER A 94 -19.11 -10.17 9.38
N GLN A 95 -19.64 -9.17 10.12
CA GLN A 95 -21.01 -9.16 10.66
C GLN A 95 -22.04 -8.63 9.66
N ASN A 96 -21.66 -7.67 8.80
CA ASN A 96 -22.57 -7.01 7.86
C ASN A 96 -22.24 -7.39 6.41
N THR A 97 -22.53 -8.64 6.05
CA THR A 97 -22.19 -9.21 4.73
C THR A 97 -22.85 -8.50 3.53
N ASN A 98 -23.93 -7.74 3.76
CA ASN A 98 -24.62 -6.95 2.73
C ASN A 98 -24.16 -5.47 2.68
N GLY A 99 -23.26 -5.06 3.58
CA GLY A 99 -22.79 -3.68 3.71
C GLY A 99 -21.80 -3.28 2.62
N ARG A 100 -22.29 -2.75 1.50
CA ARG A 100 -21.43 -2.16 0.45
C ARG A 100 -20.84 -0.80 0.79
N SER A 101 -21.29 -0.15 1.87
CA SER A 101 -21.12 1.30 2.04
C SER A 101 -19.66 1.77 2.12
N ASN A 102 -18.73 0.91 2.55
CA ASN A 102 -17.31 1.28 2.73
C ASN A 102 -16.30 0.25 2.19
N GLY A 103 -16.71 -0.83 1.51
CA GLY A 103 -15.83 -1.91 1.03
C GLY A 103 -15.81 -2.08 -0.49
N THR A 104 -15.24 -3.18 -0.98
CA THR A 104 -15.32 -3.58 -2.41
C THR A 104 -16.61 -4.35 -2.73
N GLY A 105 -17.29 -4.84 -1.70
CA GLY A 105 -18.41 -5.78 -1.85
C GLY A 105 -17.96 -7.23 -1.93
N ASN A 106 -16.64 -7.50 -2.03
CA ASN A 106 -16.06 -8.81 -1.74
C ASN A 106 -15.62 -8.82 -0.28
N VAL A 107 -16.50 -9.30 0.61
CA VAL A 107 -16.26 -9.29 2.07
C VAL A 107 -15.03 -10.12 2.46
N ILE A 108 -14.73 -11.21 1.75
CA ILE A 108 -13.54 -12.03 2.01
C ILE A 108 -12.28 -11.20 1.76
N ASP A 109 -12.18 -10.56 0.59
CA ASP A 109 -11.03 -9.72 0.23
C ASP A 109 -10.91 -8.49 1.13
N ASP A 110 -12.04 -7.85 1.48
CA ASP A 110 -12.06 -6.71 2.41
C ASP A 110 -11.53 -7.09 3.80
N VAL A 111 -12.01 -8.19 4.39
CA VAL A 111 -11.55 -8.67 5.70
C VAL A 111 -10.07 -9.06 5.65
N LYS A 112 -9.63 -9.76 4.59
CA LYS A 112 -8.22 -10.13 4.44
C LYS A 112 -7.30 -8.93 4.28
N ALA A 113 -7.70 -7.93 3.50
CA ALA A 113 -6.91 -6.70 3.33
C ALA A 113 -6.74 -5.96 4.66
N LEU A 114 -7.81 -5.85 5.46
CA LEU A 114 -7.78 -5.24 6.78
C LEU A 114 -6.87 -6.00 7.76
N LEU A 115 -6.99 -7.33 7.81
CA LEU A 115 -6.18 -8.17 8.70
C LEU A 115 -4.70 -8.19 8.29
N SER A 116 -4.40 -8.28 6.99
CA SER A 116 -3.01 -8.20 6.49
C SER A 116 -2.40 -6.83 6.78
N GLY A 117 -3.18 -5.76 6.60
CA GLY A 117 -2.77 -4.41 7.00
C GLY A 117 -2.52 -4.28 8.50
N ALA A 118 -3.30 -4.97 9.33
CA ALA A 118 -3.04 -5.03 10.76
C ALA A 118 -1.74 -5.76 11.05
N LEU A 119 -1.42 -6.84 10.32
CA LEU A 119 -0.23 -7.68 10.52
C LEU A 119 1.09 -6.92 10.30
N ILE A 120 1.23 -6.26 9.16
CA ILE A 120 2.45 -5.52 8.80
C ILE A 120 2.72 -4.31 9.70
N ASN A 121 1.69 -3.72 10.33
CA ASN A 121 1.86 -2.64 11.29
C ASN A 121 2.67 -3.08 12.54
N GLN A 122 2.56 -4.34 12.97
CA GLN A 122 3.37 -4.85 14.08
C GLN A 122 4.84 -4.90 13.70
N ASP A 123 5.15 -5.44 12.52
CA ASP A 123 6.52 -5.53 12.03
C ASP A 123 7.15 -4.16 11.86
N THR A 124 6.41 -3.24 11.25
CA THR A 124 6.87 -1.86 11.04
C THR A 124 7.11 -1.13 12.36
N CYS A 125 6.30 -1.40 13.41
CA CYS A 125 6.60 -0.91 14.75
C CYS A 125 7.94 -1.43 15.26
N ILE A 126 8.20 -2.75 15.14
CA ILE A 126 9.44 -3.38 15.63
C ILE A 126 10.66 -2.82 14.90
N GLU A 127 10.58 -2.70 13.58
CA GLU A 127 11.64 -2.17 12.71
C GLU A 127 11.93 -0.69 12.98
N GLY A 128 10.93 0.08 13.43
CA GLY A 128 11.13 1.46 13.87
C GLY A 128 12.21 1.58 14.96
N PHE A 129 12.40 0.54 15.78
CA PHE A 129 13.43 0.52 16.83
C PHE A 129 14.83 0.12 16.32
N ASP A 130 15.00 -0.22 15.04
CA ASP A 130 16.31 -0.51 14.46
C ASP A 130 17.23 0.72 14.51
N GLY A 131 18.50 0.49 14.86
CA GLY A 131 19.48 1.56 15.06
C GLY A 131 19.27 2.40 16.31
N THR A 132 18.34 2.05 17.20
CA THR A 132 18.22 2.68 18.53
C THR A 132 19.16 2.02 19.55
N ASN A 133 19.59 2.79 20.55
CA ASN A 133 20.45 2.28 21.63
C ASN A 133 19.68 1.51 22.73
N ASN A 134 18.35 1.42 22.64
CA ASN A 134 17.50 0.86 23.70
C ASN A 134 17.02 -0.55 23.37
N VAL A 135 17.97 -1.50 23.46
CA VAL A 135 17.76 -2.92 23.14
C VAL A 135 16.68 -3.56 24.02
N LEU A 136 16.61 -3.17 25.31
CA LEU A 136 15.62 -3.70 26.25
C LEU A 136 14.19 -3.32 25.84
N LEU A 137 13.97 -2.06 25.46
CA LEU A 137 12.66 -1.62 24.99
C LEU A 137 12.27 -2.34 23.70
N LYS A 138 13.19 -2.43 22.73
CA LYS A 138 12.95 -3.19 21.50
C LYS A 138 12.54 -4.63 21.81
N SER A 139 13.28 -5.33 22.66
CA SER A 139 12.97 -6.71 23.05
C SER A 139 11.60 -6.85 23.72
N LEU A 140 11.25 -5.94 24.65
CA LEU A 140 9.96 -5.95 25.33
C LEU A 140 8.79 -5.74 24.34
N VAL A 141 8.96 -4.81 23.40
CA VAL A 141 7.98 -4.50 22.36
C VAL A 141 7.83 -5.68 21.40
N SER A 142 8.94 -6.28 20.96
CA SER A 142 8.94 -7.46 20.08
C SER A 142 8.16 -8.63 20.69
N VAL A 143 8.44 -9.02 21.94
CA VAL A 143 7.73 -10.15 22.59
C VAL A 143 6.22 -9.90 22.64
N SER A 144 5.81 -8.66 22.94
CA SER A 144 4.38 -8.34 23.04
C SER A 144 3.70 -8.33 21.68
N LEU A 145 4.42 -7.90 20.63
CA LEU A 145 3.91 -7.84 19.27
C LEU A 145 3.91 -9.19 18.56
N ASP A 146 4.83 -10.10 18.89
CA ASP A 146 4.81 -11.48 18.38
C ASP A 146 3.52 -12.20 18.78
N GLN A 147 3.00 -11.91 19.99
CA GLN A 147 1.68 -12.39 20.41
C GLN A 147 0.55 -11.80 19.54
N VAL A 148 0.61 -10.51 19.21
CA VAL A 148 -0.37 -9.87 18.32
C VAL A 148 -0.31 -10.48 16.92
N THR A 149 0.89 -10.60 16.33
CA THR A 149 1.14 -11.24 15.05
C THR A 149 0.52 -12.64 15.00
N SER A 150 0.76 -13.46 16.04
CA SER A 150 0.19 -14.82 16.14
C SER A 150 -1.34 -14.82 16.17
N LEU A 151 -1.95 -13.85 16.88
CA LEU A 151 -3.41 -13.72 16.94
C LEU A 151 -4.01 -13.23 15.62
N VAL A 152 -3.34 -12.31 14.92
CA VAL A 152 -3.75 -11.83 13.60
C VAL A 152 -3.62 -12.93 12.54
N HIS A 153 -2.56 -13.75 12.59
CA HIS A 153 -2.44 -14.97 11.78
C HIS A 153 -3.64 -15.91 12.00
N ASN A 154 -4.01 -16.15 13.26
CA ASN A 154 -5.19 -16.97 13.58
C ASN A 154 -6.48 -16.36 13.00
N LEU A 155 -6.63 -15.03 13.06
CA LEU A 155 -7.77 -14.34 12.43
C LEU A 155 -7.77 -14.52 10.91
N LEU A 156 -6.62 -14.43 10.24
CA LEU A 156 -6.51 -14.64 8.79
C LEU A 156 -6.91 -16.07 8.40
N SER A 157 -6.47 -17.08 9.18
CA SER A 157 -6.80 -18.49 8.90
C SER A 157 -8.28 -18.84 9.12
N MET A 158 -8.99 -18.05 9.93
CA MET A 158 -10.45 -18.12 10.12
C MET A 158 -11.25 -17.58 8.93
N VAL A 159 -10.65 -16.80 8.02
CA VAL A 159 -11.34 -16.29 6.83
C VAL A 159 -11.29 -17.34 5.71
N LYS A 160 -12.39 -17.50 4.96
CA LYS A 160 -12.42 -18.39 3.80
C LYS A 160 -11.39 -17.94 2.75
N ALA A 161 -10.94 -18.87 1.92
CA ALA A 161 -10.21 -18.50 0.71
C ALA A 161 -11.19 -17.78 -0.23
N ASN A 162 -10.70 -16.80 -0.99
CA ASN A 162 -11.49 -16.27 -2.09
C ASN A 162 -11.71 -17.44 -3.07
N PRO A 163 -12.95 -17.84 -3.41
CA PRO A 163 -13.15 -18.88 -4.40
C PRO A 163 -12.44 -18.45 -5.67
N ALA A 164 -11.51 -19.27 -6.17
CA ALA A 164 -10.97 -19.08 -7.51
C ALA A 164 -12.17 -18.89 -8.44
N ALA A 165 -12.21 -17.78 -9.19
CA ALA A 165 -13.35 -17.45 -10.02
C ALA A 165 -13.77 -18.70 -10.82
N PRO A 166 -15.06 -19.09 -10.80
CA PRO A 166 -15.49 -20.29 -11.49
C PRO A 166 -15.05 -20.20 -12.95
N SER A 167 -14.31 -21.21 -13.38
CA SER A 167 -13.98 -21.50 -14.77
C SER A 167 -15.26 -21.85 -15.53
N ASN A 168 -16.14 -20.89 -15.76
CA ASN A 168 -17.18 -21.07 -16.75
C ASN A 168 -16.53 -20.94 -18.13
N GLY A 169 -16.14 -22.10 -18.65
CA GLY A 169 -15.82 -22.28 -20.06
C GLY A 169 -17.00 -21.83 -20.92
N GLY A 170 -16.67 -21.19 -22.05
CA GLY A 170 -17.63 -20.83 -23.09
C GLY A 170 -17.78 -19.34 -23.30
N GLY A 171 -16.75 -18.68 -23.85
CA GLY A 171 -16.87 -17.32 -24.36
C GLY A 171 -15.51 -16.75 -24.72
N GLY A 172 -15.11 -16.88 -25.98
CA GLY A 172 -13.88 -16.28 -26.50
C GLY A 172 -13.88 -14.77 -26.29
N GLY A 173 -13.21 -14.31 -25.23
CA GLY A 173 -12.96 -12.90 -24.96
C GLY A 173 -11.79 -12.42 -25.80
N SER A 174 -12.09 -11.96 -27.01
CA SER A 174 -11.14 -11.18 -27.82
C SER A 174 -10.57 -10.03 -26.99
N GLY A 175 -9.26 -9.83 -27.05
CA GLY A 175 -8.48 -8.79 -26.34
C GLY A 175 -8.78 -7.37 -26.82
N GLY A 176 -10.05 -6.96 -26.78
CA GLY A 176 -10.50 -5.62 -27.10
C GLY A 176 -10.60 -4.73 -25.87
N ARG A 177 -10.19 -3.46 -26.02
CA ARG A 177 -10.53 -2.37 -25.09
C ARG A 177 -12.05 -2.38 -24.84
N ARG A 178 -12.48 -2.82 -23.66
CA ARG A 178 -13.89 -2.77 -23.27
C ARG A 178 -14.24 -1.31 -22.96
N LEU A 179 -14.70 -0.57 -23.97
CA LEU A 179 -15.51 0.63 -23.74
C LEU A 179 -16.81 0.15 -23.10
N ILE A 180 -17.05 0.56 -21.85
CA ILE A 180 -18.32 0.29 -21.17
C ILE A 180 -19.41 1.07 -21.90
N THR A 181 -20.19 0.37 -22.72
CA THR A 181 -21.41 0.88 -23.33
C THR A 181 -22.52 0.83 -22.29
N ASN A 182 -22.91 2.01 -21.79
CA ASN A 182 -24.23 2.38 -21.24
C ASN A 182 -25.09 1.33 -20.50
N GLU A 183 -24.53 0.56 -19.56
CA GLU A 183 -25.37 -0.10 -18.54
C GLU A 183 -24.81 0.13 -17.12
N GLU A 184 -25.64 0.84 -16.35
CA GLU A 184 -25.66 1.07 -14.89
C GLU A 184 -24.33 1.18 -14.15
N PHE A 185 -23.84 2.41 -14.06
CA PHE A 185 -22.82 2.79 -13.09
C PHE A 185 -23.34 2.63 -11.65
N PRO A 186 -22.51 2.20 -10.69
CA PRO A 186 -22.88 2.15 -9.27
C PRO A 186 -23.38 3.51 -8.78
N GLN A 187 -24.45 3.55 -7.98
CA GLN A 187 -25.11 4.79 -7.53
C GLN A 187 -24.20 5.77 -6.76
N TRP A 188 -23.05 5.32 -6.27
CA TRP A 188 -22.06 6.15 -5.59
C TRP A 188 -21.13 6.91 -6.55
N LEU A 189 -21.11 6.58 -7.85
CA LEU A 189 -20.28 7.26 -8.85
C LEU A 189 -21.08 8.33 -9.60
N LYS A 190 -21.06 9.56 -9.08
CA LYS A 190 -21.71 10.70 -9.73
C LYS A 190 -20.96 11.08 -11.02
N SER A 191 -21.70 11.53 -12.04
CA SER A 191 -21.17 11.91 -13.36
C SER A 191 -20.18 13.09 -13.32
N HIS A 192 -20.11 13.82 -12.21
CA HIS A 192 -19.17 14.91 -11.99
C HIS A 192 -17.73 14.43 -11.80
N ASP A 193 -17.51 13.40 -10.98
CA ASP A 193 -16.17 12.85 -10.69
C ASP A 193 -15.51 12.30 -11.96
N ARG A 194 -16.30 11.72 -12.87
CA ARG A 194 -15.83 11.24 -14.18
C ARG A 194 -15.33 12.35 -15.11
N ARG A 195 -15.91 13.54 -15.05
CA ARG A 195 -15.49 14.68 -15.90
C ARG A 195 -14.17 15.28 -15.43
N ILE A 196 -13.94 15.38 -14.12
CA ILE A 196 -12.68 15.88 -13.55
C ILE A 196 -11.49 14.98 -13.94
N LEU A 197 -11.73 13.67 -14.12
CA LEU A 197 -10.69 12.72 -14.47
C LEU A 197 -10.45 12.58 -15.98
N LEU A 198 -11.49 12.72 -16.80
CA LEU A 198 -11.39 12.57 -18.26
C LEU A 198 -11.04 13.88 -18.99
N GLN A 199 -11.30 15.04 -18.40
CA GLN A 199 -10.86 16.34 -18.90
C GLN A 199 -9.62 16.79 -18.12
N ALA A 200 -8.86 17.73 -18.68
CA ALA A 200 -7.82 18.43 -17.93
C ALA A 200 -8.50 19.09 -16.73
N ALA A 201 -8.44 18.44 -15.56
CA ALA A 201 -8.93 19.03 -14.33
C ALA A 201 -8.35 20.43 -14.24
N SER A 202 -9.23 21.42 -14.17
CA SER A 202 -8.86 22.82 -14.11
C SER A 202 -9.09 23.31 -12.70
N SER A 203 -8.38 24.37 -12.31
CA SER A 203 -8.61 25.03 -11.02
C SER A 203 -10.08 25.41 -10.78
N ALA A 204 -10.87 25.58 -11.84
CA ALA A 204 -12.28 25.97 -11.78
C ALA A 204 -13.22 24.87 -11.24
N THR A 205 -12.78 23.62 -11.15
CA THR A 205 -13.59 22.48 -10.65
C THR A 205 -13.05 21.84 -9.38
N ALA A 206 -12.04 22.44 -8.75
CA ALA A 206 -11.41 21.91 -7.54
C ALA A 206 -12.09 22.46 -6.28
N ASP A 207 -12.13 21.66 -5.21
CA ASP A 207 -12.60 22.10 -3.89
C ASP A 207 -11.58 23.00 -3.18
N ALA A 208 -10.29 22.83 -3.52
CA ALA A 208 -9.20 23.68 -3.07
C ALA A 208 -8.13 23.83 -4.15
N VAL A 209 -7.59 25.03 -4.28
CA VAL A 209 -6.44 25.34 -5.14
C VAL A 209 -5.25 25.73 -4.28
N VAL A 210 -4.11 25.06 -4.48
CA VAL A 210 -2.83 25.40 -3.86
C VAL A 210 -1.94 26.06 -4.90
N ALA A 211 -1.40 27.23 -4.59
CA ALA A 211 -0.45 27.93 -5.46
C ALA A 211 0.59 28.67 -4.61
N ALA A 212 1.86 28.34 -4.79
CA ALA A 212 2.96 28.95 -4.03
C ALA A 212 3.11 30.46 -4.29
N ASP A 213 2.62 30.95 -5.42
CA ASP A 213 2.60 32.37 -5.80
C ASP A 213 1.44 33.17 -5.19
N GLY A 214 0.59 32.53 -4.36
CA GLY A 214 -0.55 33.17 -3.72
C GLY A 214 -1.80 33.31 -4.59
N THR A 215 -1.81 32.76 -5.80
CA THR A 215 -2.96 32.84 -6.72
C THR A 215 -4.02 31.75 -6.50
N GLY A 216 -3.88 30.95 -5.43
CA GLY A 216 -4.79 29.88 -5.02
C GLY A 216 -5.53 30.20 -3.72
N ASN A 217 -6.29 29.23 -3.21
CA ASN A 217 -6.90 29.33 -1.87
C ASN A 217 -5.88 29.17 -0.76
N PHE A 218 -4.84 28.36 -1.00
CA PHE A 218 -3.76 28.07 -0.06
C PHE A 218 -2.40 28.24 -0.74
N THR A 219 -1.37 28.55 0.05
CA THR A 219 0.02 28.59 -0.42
C THR A 219 0.76 27.28 -0.12
N MET A 220 0.32 26.56 0.93
CA MET A 220 0.87 25.27 1.36
C MET A 220 -0.13 24.14 1.12
N ILE A 221 0.37 22.98 0.70
CA ILE A 221 -0.45 21.78 0.45
C ILE A 221 -1.03 21.26 1.76
N GLY A 222 -0.25 21.30 2.85
CA GLY A 222 -0.71 20.83 4.16
C GLY A 222 -1.94 21.58 4.69
N GLU A 223 -2.13 22.85 4.31
CA GLU A 223 -3.32 23.62 4.69
C GLU A 223 -4.58 23.15 3.95
N ALA A 224 -4.47 22.89 2.65
CA ALA A 224 -5.56 22.34 1.85
C ALA A 224 -6.00 20.95 2.35
N ILE A 225 -5.04 20.08 2.70
CA ILE A 225 -5.33 18.76 3.30
C ILE A 225 -6.06 18.92 4.65
N ARG A 226 -5.63 19.87 5.49
CA ARG A 226 -6.26 20.11 6.79
C ARG A 226 -7.69 20.63 6.63
N ALA A 227 -7.94 21.48 5.65
CA ALA A 227 -9.26 22.04 5.35
C ALA A 227 -10.28 21.00 4.82
N ALA A 228 -9.81 19.91 4.20
CA ALA A 228 -10.68 18.86 3.71
C ALA A 228 -11.54 18.23 4.83
N PRO A 229 -12.81 17.84 4.57
CA PRO A 229 -13.64 17.18 5.57
C PRO A 229 -13.09 15.80 5.98
N GLU A 230 -13.34 15.40 7.22
CA GLU A 230 -13.09 14.03 7.68
C GLU A 230 -14.24 13.10 7.28
N TYR A 231 -13.91 11.83 7.02
CA TYR A 231 -14.85 10.75 6.68
C TYR A 231 -15.81 11.09 5.53
N SER A 232 -15.36 11.92 4.59
CA SER A 232 -16.17 12.33 3.45
C SER A 232 -16.49 11.14 2.54
N SER A 233 -17.77 10.94 2.27
CA SER A 233 -18.24 10.01 1.23
C SER A 233 -18.10 10.57 -0.19
N LYS A 234 -17.82 11.88 -0.31
CA LYS A 234 -17.56 12.56 -1.57
C LYS A 234 -16.05 12.74 -1.77
N ARG A 235 -15.62 12.72 -3.03
CA ARG A 235 -14.24 13.07 -3.39
C ARG A 235 -13.99 14.55 -3.12
N TYR A 236 -12.88 14.86 -2.46
CA TYR A 236 -12.41 16.23 -2.22
C TYR A 236 -11.16 16.49 -3.07
N VAL A 237 -11.26 17.38 -4.04
CA VAL A 237 -10.25 17.62 -5.06
C VAL A 237 -9.37 18.82 -4.70
N ILE A 238 -8.08 18.55 -4.48
CA ILE A 238 -7.03 19.55 -4.28
C ILE A 238 -6.24 19.68 -5.58
N TYR A 239 -6.37 20.84 -6.24
CA TYR A 239 -5.57 21.19 -7.41
C TYR A 239 -4.33 21.96 -6.99
N ILE A 240 -3.15 21.51 -7.43
CA ILE A 240 -1.86 22.02 -6.98
C ILE A 240 -1.13 22.55 -8.20
N LYS A 241 -0.96 23.87 -8.25
CA LYS A 241 -0.26 24.51 -9.36
C LYS A 241 1.21 24.07 -9.42
N LYS A 242 1.86 24.35 -10.54
CA LYS A 242 3.29 24.11 -10.73
C LYS A 242 4.10 24.80 -9.63
N GLY A 243 5.17 24.13 -9.22
CA GLY A 243 6.04 24.57 -8.14
C GLY A 243 6.73 23.40 -7.46
N VAL A 244 7.78 23.73 -6.72
CA VAL A 244 8.45 22.79 -5.81
C VAL A 244 7.99 23.12 -4.39
N TYR A 245 7.28 22.18 -3.78
CA TYR A 245 6.71 22.28 -2.44
C TYR A 245 7.56 21.47 -1.47
N ASN A 246 8.38 22.16 -0.68
CA ASN A 246 9.24 21.54 0.33
C ASN A 246 8.45 21.28 1.62
N GLU A 247 7.60 20.26 1.60
CA GLU A 247 6.68 19.91 2.68
C GLU A 247 6.75 18.42 3.01
N TYR A 248 6.67 18.09 4.30
CA TYR A 248 6.45 16.72 4.78
C TYR A 248 4.97 16.55 5.08
N LEU A 249 4.29 15.75 4.28
CA LEU A 249 2.83 15.69 4.26
C LEU A 249 2.32 14.31 4.67
N GLU A 250 1.27 14.29 5.48
CA GLU A 250 0.55 13.07 5.81
C GLU A 250 -0.97 13.28 5.67
N ILE A 251 -1.61 12.44 4.87
CA ILE A 251 -3.06 12.30 4.84
C ILE A 251 -3.46 11.22 5.85
N HIS A 252 -3.89 11.66 7.03
CA HIS A 252 -4.26 10.76 8.13
C HIS A 252 -5.51 9.91 7.83
N LYS A 253 -5.69 8.82 8.61
CA LYS A 253 -6.74 7.79 8.42
C LYS A 253 -8.19 8.31 8.33
N LYS A 254 -8.47 9.50 8.88
CA LYS A 254 -9.80 10.13 8.86
C LYS A 254 -10.09 10.91 7.58
N LYS A 255 -9.10 11.23 6.77
CA LYS A 255 -9.23 12.07 5.57
C LYS A 255 -9.50 11.20 4.34
N TRP A 256 -10.75 10.79 4.18
CA TRP A 256 -11.17 9.87 3.11
C TRP A 256 -11.37 10.59 1.77
N ASN A 257 -11.16 9.86 0.68
CA ASN A 257 -11.47 10.27 -0.69
C ASN A 257 -10.82 11.60 -1.13
N ILE A 258 -9.63 11.93 -0.61
CA ILE A 258 -8.84 13.05 -1.12
C ILE A 258 -8.27 12.70 -2.50
N MET A 259 -8.45 13.61 -3.46
CA MET A 259 -7.81 13.57 -4.76
C MET A 259 -6.87 14.77 -4.92
N MET A 260 -5.61 14.52 -5.25
CA MET A 260 -4.61 15.56 -5.53
C MET A 260 -4.25 15.55 -7.01
N ILE A 261 -4.28 16.72 -7.64
CA ILE A 261 -3.99 16.88 -9.07
C ILE A 261 -2.95 17.98 -9.24
N GLY A 262 -1.79 17.65 -9.79
CA GLY A 262 -0.78 18.62 -10.18
C GLY A 262 -0.97 19.14 -11.62
N GLU A 263 -0.12 20.09 -12.02
CA GLU A 263 -0.06 20.61 -13.40
C GLU A 263 0.83 19.75 -14.33
N GLY A 264 1.31 18.60 -13.85
CA GLY A 264 2.19 17.69 -14.58
C GLY A 264 3.28 17.13 -13.67
N MET A 265 3.72 15.90 -13.95
CA MET A 265 4.78 15.23 -13.16
C MET A 265 6.10 16.01 -13.13
N ASP A 266 6.39 16.84 -14.14
CA ASP A 266 7.59 17.68 -14.19
C ASP A 266 7.34 19.13 -13.76
N ALA A 267 6.09 19.48 -13.47
CA ALA A 267 5.68 20.84 -13.12
C ALA A 267 5.37 21.01 -11.63
N THR A 268 4.71 20.02 -11.01
CA THR A 268 4.34 20.04 -9.60
C THR A 268 5.11 18.96 -8.85
N VAL A 269 5.97 19.37 -7.92
CA VAL A 269 6.87 18.49 -7.17
C VAL A 269 6.70 18.71 -5.67
N ILE A 270 6.48 17.63 -4.91
CA ILE A 270 6.53 17.62 -3.45
C ILE A 270 7.86 16.99 -3.05
N SER A 271 8.71 17.76 -2.38
CA SER A 271 10.10 17.42 -2.14
C SER A 271 10.44 17.40 -0.64
N GLY A 272 11.23 16.41 -0.25
CA GLY A 272 11.75 16.24 1.10
C GLY A 272 13.12 15.57 1.08
N ASN A 273 13.72 15.38 2.25
CA ASN A 273 15.05 14.79 2.40
C ASN A 273 15.26 14.06 3.74
N ARG A 274 14.19 13.66 4.44
CA ARG A 274 14.31 12.84 5.65
C ARG A 274 14.90 11.49 5.29
N SER A 275 15.76 10.98 6.17
CA SER A 275 16.48 9.73 5.93
C SER A 275 16.75 8.96 7.21
N PHE A 276 17.04 7.67 7.04
CA PHE A 276 17.43 6.82 8.15
C PHE A 276 18.69 7.35 8.83
N VAL A 277 19.73 7.74 8.08
CA VAL A 277 20.98 8.29 8.67
C VAL A 277 20.73 9.49 9.58
N ASP A 278 19.77 10.35 9.22
CA ASP A 278 19.45 11.56 9.98
C ASP A 278 18.54 11.31 11.20
N GLY A 279 18.36 10.04 11.59
CA GLY A 279 17.64 9.67 12.81
C GLY A 279 16.14 9.41 12.60
N TRP A 280 15.63 9.50 11.38
CA TRP A 280 14.25 9.10 11.08
C TRP A 280 14.15 7.58 10.98
N THR A 281 12.99 7.04 11.33
CA THR A 281 12.64 5.67 10.94
C THR A 281 12.38 5.64 9.43
N THR A 282 12.52 4.48 8.78
CA THR A 282 12.13 4.33 7.37
C THR A 282 10.68 4.78 7.15
N TYR A 283 9.78 4.41 8.06
CA TYR A 283 8.36 4.75 8.00
C TYR A 283 8.07 6.28 8.03
N ARG A 284 8.76 7.05 8.90
CA ARG A 284 8.63 8.53 8.97
C ARG A 284 9.55 9.31 8.04
N SER A 285 10.44 8.63 7.32
CA SER A 285 11.28 9.27 6.30
C SER A 285 10.47 9.72 5.07
N ALA A 286 9.24 9.23 4.92
CA ALA A 286 8.36 9.56 3.81
C ALA A 286 8.17 11.08 3.65
N THR A 287 8.45 11.57 2.45
CA THR A 287 8.12 12.96 2.06
C THR A 287 6.61 13.15 2.00
N PHE A 288 5.91 12.19 1.40
CA PHE A 288 4.45 12.14 1.38
C PHE A 288 3.93 10.78 1.85
N ALA A 289 3.03 10.78 2.81
CA ALA A 289 2.39 9.58 3.35
C ALA A 289 0.86 9.67 3.28
N VAL A 290 0.20 8.55 2.99
CA VAL A 290 -1.26 8.49 2.94
C VAL A 290 -1.84 7.23 3.58
N ARG A 291 -2.77 7.44 4.52
CA ARG A 291 -3.56 6.41 5.24
C ARG A 291 -5.04 6.49 4.94
N GLY A 292 -5.56 7.68 4.64
CA GLY A 292 -6.98 7.88 4.34
C GLY A 292 -7.40 7.11 3.10
N GLN A 293 -8.45 6.29 3.19
CA GLN A 293 -8.90 5.42 2.10
C GLN A 293 -9.38 6.17 0.86
N GLY A 294 -9.27 5.54 -0.30
CA GLY A 294 -9.76 6.09 -1.58
C GLY A 294 -8.94 7.27 -2.11
N PHE A 295 -7.68 7.38 -1.68
CA PHE A 295 -6.78 8.43 -2.12
C PHE A 295 -6.48 8.34 -3.62
N ILE A 296 -6.42 9.47 -4.30
CA ILE A 296 -5.97 9.56 -5.70
C ILE A 296 -4.91 10.64 -5.83
N ALA A 297 -3.75 10.31 -6.40
CA ALA A 297 -2.78 11.28 -6.87
C ALA A 297 -2.70 11.26 -8.40
N ARG A 298 -2.61 12.44 -9.02
CA ARG A 298 -2.48 12.57 -10.46
C ARG A 298 -1.54 13.71 -10.86
N ASP A 299 -0.72 13.47 -11.89
CA ASP A 299 0.07 14.50 -12.56
C ASP A 299 0.98 15.31 -11.59
N ILE A 300 1.59 14.62 -10.62
CA ILE A 300 2.44 15.20 -9.57
C ILE A 300 3.66 14.30 -9.32
N THR A 301 4.77 14.88 -8.85
CA THR A 301 5.95 14.11 -8.41
C THR A 301 6.11 14.16 -6.90
N PHE A 302 6.39 13.01 -6.30
CA PHE A 302 6.87 12.88 -4.93
C PHE A 302 8.36 12.52 -4.96
N GLU A 303 9.21 13.25 -4.26
CA GLU A 303 10.64 12.98 -4.25
C GLU A 303 11.29 13.07 -2.88
N ASN A 304 12.31 12.25 -2.67
CA ASN A 304 13.21 12.34 -1.55
C ASN A 304 14.65 12.54 -2.05
N THR A 305 15.23 13.69 -1.71
CA THR A 305 16.53 14.17 -2.20
C THR A 305 17.71 13.83 -1.29
N ALA A 306 17.52 13.01 -0.25
CA ALA A 306 18.57 12.67 0.72
C ALA A 306 19.84 12.07 0.07
N GLY A 307 19.68 11.28 -0.99
CA GLY A 307 20.78 10.66 -1.72
C GLY A 307 21.16 9.26 -1.23
N PRO A 308 21.97 8.51 -1.99
CA PRO A 308 22.23 7.10 -1.72
C PRO A 308 23.14 6.87 -0.49
N GLY A 309 23.90 7.88 -0.07
CA GLY A 309 24.71 7.85 1.15
C GLY A 309 23.91 8.04 2.44
N LYS A 310 22.60 8.32 2.34
CA LYS A 310 21.70 8.51 3.49
C LYS A 310 20.86 7.28 3.84
N HIS A 311 21.12 6.17 3.16
CA HIS A 311 20.35 4.91 3.29
C HIS A 311 18.86 5.11 3.03
N GLN A 312 17.97 4.46 3.79
CA GLN A 312 16.52 4.48 3.55
C GLN A 312 15.96 5.90 3.60
N ALA A 313 15.28 6.32 2.53
CA ALA A 313 14.73 7.66 2.40
C ALA A 313 13.48 7.66 1.49
N VAL A 314 12.31 7.51 2.12
CA VAL A 314 11.06 7.29 1.40
C VAL A 314 10.55 8.56 0.73
N SER A 315 10.14 8.46 -0.54
CA SER A 315 9.52 9.55 -1.29
C SER A 315 8.00 9.54 -1.09
N PHE A 316 7.39 8.37 -1.33
CA PHE A 316 5.95 8.17 -1.20
C PHE A 316 5.67 6.90 -0.40
N ARG A 317 4.81 7.01 0.62
CA ARG A 317 4.31 5.88 1.40
C ARG A 317 2.78 5.81 1.30
N SER A 318 2.26 4.64 0.92
CA SER A 318 0.82 4.37 0.93
C SER A 318 0.50 3.20 1.83
N ASP A 319 -0.36 3.46 2.81
CA ASP A 319 -1.12 2.47 3.60
C ASP A 319 -2.63 2.73 3.44
N SER A 320 -2.99 3.38 2.32
CA SER A 320 -4.35 3.76 1.95
C SER A 320 -4.99 2.66 1.11
N ASP A 321 -6.09 2.12 1.60
CA ASP A 321 -6.88 1.14 0.86
C ASP A 321 -7.58 1.78 -0.34
N ARG A 322 -7.53 1.08 -1.47
CA ARG A 322 -8.07 1.52 -2.77
C ARG A 322 -7.46 2.85 -3.21
N SER A 323 -6.15 3.00 -2.99
CA SER A 323 -5.40 4.16 -3.46
C SER A 323 -5.01 4.02 -4.93
N VAL A 324 -5.06 5.14 -5.67
CA VAL A 324 -4.62 5.24 -7.06
C VAL A 324 -3.54 6.30 -7.19
N VAL A 325 -2.44 5.94 -7.84
CA VAL A 325 -1.38 6.87 -8.22
C VAL A 325 -1.27 6.82 -9.75
N TYR A 326 -1.63 7.91 -10.42
CA TYR A 326 -1.79 7.95 -11.87
C TYR A 326 -0.94 9.05 -12.51
N ARG A 327 -0.05 8.72 -13.46
CA ARG A 327 0.85 9.70 -14.11
C ARG A 327 1.66 10.52 -13.11
N CYS A 328 2.19 9.85 -12.10
CA CYS A 328 3.01 10.49 -11.08
C CYS A 328 4.48 10.10 -11.20
N GLY A 329 5.37 11.01 -10.81
CA GLY A 329 6.78 10.68 -10.56
C GLY A 329 6.97 10.26 -9.10
N ILE A 330 7.78 9.22 -8.86
CA ILE A 330 8.21 8.82 -7.52
C ILE A 330 9.72 8.63 -7.56
N ARG A 331 10.47 9.56 -6.97
CA ARG A 331 11.90 9.73 -7.22
C ARG A 331 12.72 9.70 -5.93
N GLY A 332 13.60 8.73 -5.80
CA GLY A 332 14.50 8.61 -4.65
C GLY A 332 15.74 7.81 -4.98
N TYR A 333 16.32 7.20 -3.95
CA TYR A 333 17.42 6.24 -4.06
C TYR A 333 17.02 4.93 -3.38
N GLN A 334 17.45 4.71 -2.15
CA GLN A 334 17.04 3.55 -1.37
C GLN A 334 15.65 3.78 -0.77
N ASP A 335 14.78 2.76 -0.88
CA ASP A 335 13.43 2.75 -0.30
C ASP A 335 12.50 3.85 -0.88
N THR A 336 12.59 4.16 -2.18
CA THR A 336 11.81 5.25 -2.82
C THR A 336 10.30 5.16 -2.60
N LEU A 337 9.70 4.01 -2.92
CA LEU A 337 8.26 3.77 -2.84
C LEU A 337 7.95 2.72 -1.78
N TYR A 338 7.30 3.15 -0.70
CA TYR A 338 6.80 2.27 0.33
C TYR A 338 5.31 1.95 0.09
N ALA A 339 5.05 0.91 -0.71
CA ALA A 339 3.73 0.32 -0.87
C ALA A 339 3.40 -0.53 0.37
N HIS A 340 3.19 0.15 1.50
CA HIS A 340 3.23 -0.42 2.85
C HIS A 340 2.18 -1.50 3.09
N SER A 341 0.90 -1.21 2.88
CA SER A 341 -0.21 -2.15 3.12
C SER A 341 -1.46 -1.81 2.32
N MET A 342 -2.50 -2.65 2.39
CA MET A 342 -3.78 -2.48 1.69
C MET A 342 -3.69 -2.60 0.16
N ARG A 343 -4.81 -2.36 -0.54
CA ARG A 343 -4.92 -2.47 -2.00
C ARG A 343 -4.53 -1.18 -2.69
N GLN A 344 -3.64 -1.26 -3.67
CA GLN A 344 -3.05 -0.09 -4.31
C GLN A 344 -2.93 -0.30 -5.83
N PHE A 345 -3.12 0.77 -6.61
CA PHE A 345 -2.97 0.76 -8.06
C PHE A 345 -2.08 1.91 -8.55
N TYR A 346 -0.98 1.57 -9.21
CA TYR A 346 -0.05 2.51 -9.82
C TYR A 346 -0.15 2.41 -11.33
N ARG A 347 -0.45 3.53 -12.01
CA ARG A 347 -0.72 3.54 -13.45
C ARG A 347 0.07 4.65 -14.13
N GLU A 348 0.82 4.31 -15.18
CA GLU A 348 1.59 5.30 -15.96
C GLU A 348 2.54 6.15 -15.10
N CYS A 349 3.06 5.57 -14.02
CA CYS A 349 3.99 6.25 -13.12
C CYS A 349 5.43 6.09 -13.60
N LYS A 350 6.28 7.05 -13.23
CA LYS A 350 7.73 6.95 -13.37
C LYS A 350 8.36 6.77 -11.99
N ILE A 351 8.91 5.59 -11.72
CA ILE A 351 9.45 5.20 -10.41
C ILE A 351 10.96 4.97 -10.55
N THR A 352 11.75 5.66 -9.74
CA THR A 352 13.22 5.61 -9.83
C THR A 352 13.89 5.41 -8.47
N GLY A 353 14.92 4.58 -8.42
CA GLY A 353 15.70 4.36 -7.20
C GLY A 353 16.84 3.36 -7.36
N THR A 354 17.42 2.91 -6.25
CA THR A 354 18.58 2.01 -6.22
C THR A 354 18.27 0.70 -5.50
N VAL A 355 18.35 0.70 -4.17
CA VAL A 355 18.10 -0.48 -3.31
C VAL A 355 16.65 -0.47 -2.86
N ASP A 356 15.97 -1.59 -3.06
CA ASP A 356 14.63 -1.88 -2.54
C ASP A 356 13.62 -0.76 -2.85
N PHE A 357 13.74 -0.15 -4.03
CA PHE A 357 13.08 1.12 -4.28
C PHE A 357 11.55 1.01 -4.51
N ILE A 358 11.03 -0.21 -4.59
CA ILE A 358 9.61 -0.56 -4.41
C ILE A 358 9.51 -1.64 -3.33
N PHE A 359 9.06 -1.28 -2.13
CA PHE A 359 9.03 -2.21 -0.99
C PHE A 359 7.76 -2.06 -0.16
N GLY A 360 7.53 -3.02 0.73
CA GLY A 360 6.32 -3.09 1.57
C GLY A 360 5.54 -4.38 1.39
N ASP A 361 4.37 -4.42 2.01
CA ASP A 361 3.47 -5.58 2.01
C ASP A 361 2.06 -5.23 1.50
N GLY A 362 1.96 -4.21 0.65
CA GLY A 362 0.73 -3.90 -0.07
C GLY A 362 0.31 -5.03 -1.02
N LYS A 363 -0.98 -5.07 -1.32
CA LYS A 363 -1.56 -5.79 -2.46
C LYS A 363 -1.58 -4.79 -3.63
N ALA A 364 -0.45 -4.66 -4.32
CA ALA A 364 -0.21 -3.56 -5.25
C ALA A 364 -0.03 -4.05 -6.69
N VAL A 365 -0.73 -3.39 -7.63
CA VAL A 365 -0.54 -3.59 -9.08
C VAL A 365 0.09 -2.34 -9.68
N PHE A 366 1.17 -2.54 -10.43
CA PHE A 366 1.85 -1.54 -11.24
C PHE A 366 1.54 -1.81 -12.71
N GLN A 367 0.93 -0.86 -13.40
CA GLN A 367 0.49 -1.05 -14.77
C GLN A 367 0.96 0.07 -15.69
N ASN A 368 1.63 -0.28 -16.79
CA ASN A 368 2.18 0.69 -17.74
C ASN A 368 3.13 1.72 -17.09
N CYS A 369 3.87 1.33 -16.05
CA CYS A 369 4.84 2.21 -15.39
C CYS A 369 6.22 2.13 -16.07
N GLU A 370 6.98 3.22 -15.96
CA GLU A 370 8.42 3.25 -16.20
C GLU A 370 9.14 3.05 -14.87
N ILE A 371 9.86 1.93 -14.74
CA ILE A 371 10.58 1.53 -13.52
C ILE A 371 12.07 1.56 -13.86
N MET A 372 12.78 2.56 -13.35
CA MET A 372 14.16 2.84 -13.76
C MET A 372 15.13 2.79 -12.59
N ALA A 373 16.08 1.85 -12.64
CA ALA A 373 17.18 1.80 -11.70
C ALA A 373 18.15 2.97 -11.91
N ARG A 374 18.67 3.53 -10.82
CA ARG A 374 19.61 4.66 -10.81
C ARG A 374 21.03 4.19 -10.47
N LYS A 375 22.00 5.08 -10.61
CA LYS A 375 23.37 4.82 -10.20
C LYS A 375 23.45 4.73 -8.68
N GLY A 376 23.81 3.56 -8.17
CA GLY A 376 24.11 3.33 -6.76
C GLY A 376 25.52 3.75 -6.34
N LEU A 377 25.82 3.60 -5.06
CA LEU A 377 27.19 3.71 -4.54
C LEU A 377 28.10 2.60 -5.11
N PRO A 378 29.43 2.77 -5.08
CA PRO A 378 30.36 1.70 -5.44
C PRO A 378 30.05 0.40 -4.69
N ASN A 379 30.06 -0.72 -5.40
CA ASN A 379 29.72 -2.07 -4.90
C ASN A 379 28.28 -2.28 -4.42
N GLN A 380 27.41 -1.26 -4.52
CA GLN A 380 25.97 -1.45 -4.28
C GLN A 380 25.36 -2.31 -5.38
N LYS A 381 24.30 -3.04 -5.05
CA LYS A 381 23.45 -3.75 -6.00
C LYS A 381 22.08 -3.11 -5.94
N ASN A 382 21.50 -2.81 -7.09
CA ASN A 382 20.13 -2.33 -7.16
C ASN A 382 19.16 -3.51 -7.08
N THR A 383 18.06 -3.30 -6.39
CA THR A 383 16.94 -4.24 -6.25
C THR A 383 15.67 -3.45 -6.48
N ILE A 384 14.91 -3.84 -7.51
CA ILE A 384 13.67 -3.13 -7.86
C ILE A 384 12.63 -3.35 -6.77
N THR A 385 12.40 -4.61 -6.39
CA THR A 385 11.45 -4.93 -5.33
C THR A 385 12.08 -5.51 -4.07
N ALA A 386 11.47 -5.21 -2.93
CA ALA A 386 11.68 -5.90 -1.67
C ALA A 386 10.33 -6.12 -0.98
N GLN A 387 9.60 -7.13 -1.46
CA GLN A 387 8.24 -7.39 -0.98
C GLN A 387 8.27 -8.10 0.38
N GLY A 388 7.42 -7.63 1.29
CA GLY A 388 7.47 -7.91 2.72
C GLY A 388 6.38 -8.83 3.27
N ARG A 389 5.82 -9.76 2.50
CA ARG A 389 4.81 -10.71 3.00
C ARG A 389 5.44 -11.65 4.01
N LYS A 390 5.00 -11.56 5.26
CA LYS A 390 5.54 -12.35 6.37
C LYS A 390 4.75 -13.62 6.64
N ASP A 391 3.50 -13.69 6.16
CA ASP A 391 2.61 -14.81 6.45
C ASP A 391 2.02 -15.44 5.18
N SER A 392 1.96 -16.76 5.13
CA SER A 392 1.45 -17.50 3.98
C SER A 392 -0.06 -17.36 3.79
N THR A 393 -0.80 -16.98 4.83
CA THR A 393 -2.25 -16.74 4.78
C THR A 393 -2.62 -15.39 4.16
N GLU A 394 -1.64 -14.48 4.02
CA GLU A 394 -1.82 -13.19 3.38
C GLU A 394 -1.95 -13.30 1.86
N GLU A 395 -2.85 -12.48 1.33
CA GLU A 395 -3.03 -12.33 -0.11
C GLU A 395 -2.28 -11.12 -0.69
N THR A 396 -1.32 -10.55 0.05
CA THR A 396 -0.47 -9.41 -0.34
C THR A 396 0.62 -9.78 -1.35
N GLY A 397 1.23 -8.79 -2.00
CA GLY A 397 2.20 -9.03 -3.07
C GLY A 397 2.25 -7.91 -4.09
N PHE A 398 3.29 -7.93 -4.91
CA PHE A 398 3.43 -6.99 -6.02
C PHE A 398 3.19 -7.68 -7.36
N SER A 399 2.38 -7.05 -8.20
CA SER A 399 2.12 -7.46 -9.58
C SER A 399 2.53 -6.33 -10.52
N ILE A 400 3.55 -6.56 -11.33
CA ILE A 400 4.12 -5.59 -12.28
C ILE A 400 3.72 -6.03 -13.68
N GLN A 401 2.81 -5.29 -14.31
CA GLN A 401 2.19 -5.65 -15.59
C GLN A 401 2.38 -4.55 -16.64
N PHE A 402 2.74 -4.91 -17.89
CA PHE A 402 2.91 -3.95 -19.00
C PHE A 402 3.91 -2.81 -18.73
N CYS A 403 4.84 -3.02 -17.81
CA CYS A 403 5.79 -1.99 -17.41
C CYS A 403 7.05 -2.03 -18.28
N ASN A 404 7.79 -0.92 -18.26
CA ASN A 404 9.14 -0.84 -18.80
C ASN A 404 10.14 -0.85 -17.64
N ILE A 405 10.87 -1.96 -17.48
CA ILE A 405 11.92 -2.13 -16.48
C ILE A 405 13.27 -1.84 -17.15
N SER A 406 13.90 -0.75 -16.73
CA SER A 406 15.16 -0.28 -17.31
C SER A 406 16.06 0.39 -16.26
N ALA A 407 17.09 1.09 -16.73
CA ALA A 407 17.95 1.91 -15.90
C ALA A 407 18.12 3.30 -16.53
N GLU A 408 18.45 4.30 -15.72
CA GLU A 408 18.91 5.59 -16.21
C GLU A 408 20.18 5.43 -17.06
N PRO A 409 20.50 6.41 -17.94
CA PRO A 409 21.75 6.40 -18.69
C PRO A 409 22.97 6.24 -17.77
N ASP A 410 24.01 5.54 -18.27
CA ASP A 410 25.30 5.34 -17.59
C ASP A 410 25.25 4.59 -16.24
N VAL A 411 24.15 3.88 -15.95
CA VAL A 411 24.05 3.01 -14.78
C VAL A 411 24.78 1.69 -15.04
N SER A 412 25.92 1.51 -14.36
CA SER A 412 26.68 0.26 -14.33
C SER A 412 26.41 -0.58 -13.08
N THR A 413 25.56 -0.11 -12.17
CA THR A 413 25.21 -0.80 -10.92
C THR A 413 24.43 -2.09 -11.23
N PRO A 414 24.88 -3.27 -10.77
CA PRO A 414 24.16 -4.52 -11.01
C PRO A 414 22.72 -4.42 -10.50
N THR A 415 21.75 -4.70 -11.36
CA THR A 415 20.32 -4.52 -11.06
C THR A 415 19.57 -5.84 -11.12
N TYR A 416 18.80 -6.12 -10.05
CA TYR A 416 17.97 -7.31 -9.88
C TYR A 416 16.50 -6.91 -9.76
N LEU A 417 15.61 -7.80 -10.19
CA LEU A 417 14.15 -7.65 -10.14
C LEU A 417 13.64 -7.53 -8.70
N GLY A 418 14.30 -8.18 -7.74
CA GLY A 418 14.02 -7.99 -6.33
C GLY A 418 14.78 -8.94 -5.41
N ARG A 419 14.49 -8.83 -4.11
CA ARG A 419 15.01 -9.71 -3.05
C ARG A 419 14.00 -9.91 -1.91
N PRO A 420 13.98 -11.08 -1.24
CA PRO A 420 12.90 -11.44 -0.33
C PRO A 420 13.07 -10.83 1.06
N TRP A 421 12.52 -9.63 1.26
CA TRP A 421 12.58 -8.95 2.56
C TRP A 421 11.98 -9.79 3.71
N LYS A 422 10.92 -10.55 3.42
CA LYS A 422 10.26 -11.44 4.38
C LYS A 422 10.06 -12.85 3.80
N LEU A 423 9.78 -13.80 4.70
CA LEU A 423 9.79 -15.24 4.45
C LEU A 423 8.92 -15.68 3.26
N TYR A 424 7.73 -15.09 3.10
CA TYR A 424 6.80 -15.46 2.02
C TYR A 424 6.75 -14.41 0.92
N SER A 425 7.84 -13.65 0.72
CA SER A 425 7.92 -12.56 -0.27
C SER A 425 7.28 -12.93 -1.60
N ARG A 426 6.41 -12.07 -2.13
CA ARG A 426 5.69 -12.35 -3.38
C ARG A 426 5.77 -11.22 -4.38
N THR A 427 6.39 -11.47 -5.52
CA THR A 427 6.47 -10.53 -6.65
C THR A 427 6.28 -11.26 -7.96
N VAL A 428 5.35 -10.78 -8.78
CA VAL A 428 5.08 -11.31 -10.12
C VAL A 428 5.31 -10.21 -11.15
N ILE A 429 6.11 -10.51 -12.17
CA ILE A 429 6.39 -9.59 -13.28
C ILE A 429 5.90 -10.22 -14.57
N MET A 430 4.96 -9.56 -15.22
CA MET A 430 4.29 -10.11 -16.38
C MET A 430 4.10 -9.11 -17.51
N GLN A 431 4.21 -9.60 -18.74
CA GLN A 431 3.95 -8.83 -19.97
C GLN A 431 4.74 -7.51 -20.04
N SER A 432 5.92 -7.48 -19.44
CA SER A 432 6.72 -6.27 -19.24
C SER A 432 8.01 -6.32 -20.07
N TYR A 433 8.46 -5.15 -20.53
CA TYR A 433 9.76 -5.01 -21.15
C TYR A 433 10.85 -4.99 -20.08
N MET A 434 11.95 -5.71 -20.31
CA MET A 434 13.16 -5.70 -19.48
C MET A 434 14.38 -5.36 -20.35
N SER A 435 15.03 -4.24 -20.04
CA SER A 435 16.30 -3.86 -20.67
C SER A 435 17.46 -4.77 -20.23
N SER A 436 18.63 -4.62 -20.87
CA SER A 436 19.85 -5.35 -20.54
C SER A 436 20.46 -4.97 -19.18
N ALA A 437 19.91 -3.96 -18.49
CA ALA A 437 20.32 -3.62 -17.14
C ALA A 437 19.98 -4.70 -16.11
N VAL A 438 18.94 -5.51 -16.38
CA VAL A 438 18.55 -6.63 -15.50
C VAL A 438 19.57 -7.75 -15.62
N ARG A 439 20.14 -8.14 -14.49
CA ARG A 439 21.09 -9.24 -14.37
C ARG A 439 20.46 -10.58 -14.83
N PRO A 440 21.20 -11.46 -15.54
CA PRO A 440 20.66 -12.75 -16.00
C PRO A 440 20.09 -13.62 -14.88
N GLU A 441 20.68 -13.54 -13.68
CA GLU A 441 20.20 -14.21 -12.46
C GLU A 441 18.77 -13.78 -12.09
N GLY A 442 18.37 -12.56 -12.46
CA GLY A 442 17.04 -11.98 -12.25
C GLY A 442 16.83 -11.50 -10.81
N TRP A 443 16.99 -12.39 -9.83
CA TRP A 443 16.66 -12.15 -8.43
C TRP A 443 17.90 -12.25 -7.54
N LEU A 444 17.89 -11.57 -6.39
CA LEU A 444 19.01 -11.51 -5.45
C LEU A 444 18.60 -12.08 -4.09
N GLU A 445 19.48 -12.85 -3.45
CA GLU A 445 19.23 -13.37 -2.10
C GLU A 445 19.09 -12.21 -1.09
N TRP A 446 18.28 -12.42 -0.05
CA TRP A 446 18.26 -11.51 1.10
C TRP A 446 19.47 -11.77 2.01
N ASN A 447 19.59 -13.01 2.50
CA ASN A 447 20.73 -13.47 3.30
C ASN A 447 20.81 -15.01 3.26
N GLY A 448 21.82 -15.55 2.57
CA GLY A 448 21.98 -17.00 2.41
C GLY A 448 20.77 -17.65 1.74
N ASP A 449 20.26 -18.71 2.34
CA ASP A 449 19.10 -19.49 1.87
C ASP A 449 17.75 -19.02 2.44
N TYR A 450 17.73 -17.90 3.18
CA TYR A 450 16.50 -17.34 3.74
C TYR A 450 15.43 -17.10 2.66
N ALA A 451 14.21 -17.60 2.91
CA ALA A 451 13.01 -17.46 2.09
C ALA A 451 13.03 -18.14 0.71
N LEU A 452 14.15 -18.73 0.26
CA LEU A 452 14.29 -19.21 -1.12
C LEU A 452 13.32 -20.36 -1.47
N ASP A 453 12.84 -21.08 -0.47
CA ASP A 453 11.90 -22.19 -0.58
C ASP A 453 10.42 -21.79 -0.48
N SER A 454 10.14 -20.60 0.07
CA SER A 454 8.81 -20.17 0.53
C SER A 454 8.33 -18.89 -0.14
N LEU A 455 9.23 -18.12 -0.74
CA LEU A 455 8.90 -16.97 -1.60
C LEU A 455 8.14 -17.42 -2.85
N VAL A 456 7.47 -16.46 -3.50
CA VAL A 456 6.83 -16.64 -4.81
C VAL A 456 7.31 -15.53 -5.73
N TYR A 457 8.36 -15.81 -6.49
CA TYR A 457 8.88 -14.93 -7.54
C TYR A 457 8.58 -15.52 -8.90
N ALA A 458 7.85 -14.78 -9.72
CA ALA A 458 7.31 -15.34 -10.94
C ALA A 458 7.40 -14.39 -12.13
N GLU A 459 7.67 -14.96 -13.31
CA GLU A 459 7.76 -14.25 -14.58
C GLU A 459 6.79 -14.84 -15.62
N TYR A 460 6.06 -13.99 -16.35
CA TYR A 460 5.11 -14.41 -17.40
C TYR A 460 5.19 -13.51 -18.64
N MET A 461 5.56 -14.06 -19.80
CA MET A 461 5.56 -13.36 -21.08
C MET A 461 6.27 -11.99 -21.07
N ASN A 462 7.36 -11.86 -20.32
CA ASN A 462 8.23 -10.69 -20.39
C ASN A 462 9.06 -10.71 -21.67
N TYR A 463 9.50 -9.55 -22.13
CA TYR A 463 10.25 -9.42 -23.38
C TYR A 463 11.38 -8.39 -23.25
N GLY A 464 12.27 -8.36 -24.24
CA GLY A 464 13.46 -7.50 -24.23
C GLY A 464 14.72 -8.24 -23.76
N PRO A 465 15.89 -7.58 -23.87
CA PRO A 465 17.18 -8.24 -23.65
C PRO A 465 17.43 -8.75 -22.23
N GLY A 466 16.76 -8.20 -21.21
CA GLY A 466 16.86 -8.66 -19.82
C GLY A 466 15.85 -9.77 -19.43
N ALA A 467 14.93 -10.13 -20.33
CA ALA A 467 13.85 -11.07 -20.05
C ALA A 467 14.24 -12.55 -20.25
N GLY A 468 15.50 -12.83 -20.63
CA GLY A 468 15.97 -14.20 -20.86
C GLY A 468 15.93 -15.06 -19.59
N LEU A 469 15.23 -16.20 -19.66
CA LEU A 469 15.01 -17.08 -18.50
C LEU A 469 16.13 -18.10 -18.26
N GLY A 470 17.00 -18.34 -19.24
CA GLY A 470 17.96 -19.46 -19.23
C GLY A 470 19.04 -19.42 -18.14
N ALA A 471 19.26 -18.28 -17.51
CA ALA A 471 20.26 -18.07 -16.46
C ALA A 471 19.68 -17.60 -15.12
N ARG A 472 18.34 -17.67 -14.97
CA ARG A 472 17.66 -17.30 -13.72
C ARG A 472 18.09 -18.23 -12.58
N VAL A 473 17.96 -17.72 -11.37
CA VAL A 473 18.16 -18.49 -10.13
C VAL A 473 17.34 -19.79 -10.12
N LYS A 474 17.83 -20.82 -9.43
CA LYS A 474 17.20 -22.15 -9.34
C LYS A 474 16.48 -22.38 -8.01
N TRP A 475 16.01 -21.32 -7.38
CA TRP A 475 15.35 -21.41 -6.08
C TRP A 475 13.98 -22.09 -6.20
N PRO A 476 13.55 -22.91 -5.22
CA PRO A 476 12.24 -23.55 -5.28
C PRO A 476 11.06 -22.57 -5.40
N GLY A 477 11.17 -21.38 -4.79
CA GLY A 477 10.15 -20.33 -4.87
C GLY A 477 10.17 -19.49 -6.16
N TYR A 478 11.14 -19.72 -7.06
CA TYR A 478 11.16 -19.07 -8.37
C TYR A 478 10.38 -19.89 -9.41
N HIS A 479 9.52 -19.21 -10.17
CA HIS A 479 8.61 -19.83 -11.12
C HIS A 479 8.61 -19.12 -12.48
N VAL A 480 8.71 -19.90 -13.55
CA VAL A 480 8.31 -19.45 -14.88
C VAL A 480 6.85 -19.84 -15.06
N ILE A 481 5.95 -18.85 -15.13
CA ILE A 481 4.54 -19.13 -15.33
C ILE A 481 4.32 -19.49 -16.79
N ASN A 482 3.80 -20.70 -17.03
CA ASN A 482 3.51 -21.19 -18.37
C ASN A 482 2.00 -21.23 -18.69
N SER A 483 1.15 -21.04 -17.67
CA SER A 483 -0.31 -21.05 -17.82
C SER A 483 -0.90 -19.64 -17.71
N THR A 484 -1.76 -19.29 -18.66
CA THR A 484 -2.56 -18.07 -18.59
C THR A 484 -3.48 -18.04 -17.37
N ASP A 485 -3.97 -19.20 -16.90
CA ASP A 485 -4.82 -19.28 -15.70
C ASP A 485 -4.03 -18.95 -14.43
N GLU A 486 -2.77 -19.40 -14.35
CA GLU A 486 -1.88 -19.09 -13.22
C GLU A 486 -1.49 -17.61 -13.23
N ALA A 487 -1.21 -17.02 -14.39
CA ALA A 487 -0.92 -15.59 -14.48
C ALA A 487 -2.16 -14.71 -14.19
N ARG A 488 -3.38 -15.19 -14.50
CA ARG A 488 -4.63 -14.41 -14.37
C ARG A 488 -4.89 -13.94 -12.94
N ILE A 489 -4.53 -14.74 -11.93
CA ILE A 489 -4.79 -14.41 -10.52
C ILE A 489 -4.04 -13.16 -10.05
N TYR A 490 -2.98 -12.75 -10.78
CA TYR A 490 -2.18 -11.57 -10.48
C TYR A 490 -2.64 -10.32 -11.25
N THR A 491 -3.69 -10.41 -12.06
CA THR A 491 -4.23 -9.27 -12.83
C THR A 491 -5.00 -8.29 -11.96
N VAL A 492 -5.28 -7.08 -12.47
CA VAL A 492 -6.05 -6.05 -11.75
C VAL A 492 -7.40 -6.57 -11.27
N ALA A 493 -8.12 -7.34 -12.10
CA ALA A 493 -9.45 -7.85 -11.80
C ALA A 493 -9.46 -8.83 -10.63
N GLU A 494 -8.48 -9.73 -10.58
CA GLU A 494 -8.44 -10.82 -9.59
C GLU A 494 -7.63 -10.42 -8.35
N PHE A 495 -6.44 -9.85 -8.56
CA PHE A 495 -5.49 -9.62 -7.49
C PHE A 495 -5.95 -8.52 -6.56
N ILE A 496 -6.42 -7.37 -7.07
CA ILE A 496 -6.86 -6.23 -6.24
C ILE A 496 -8.37 -6.00 -6.33
N VAL A 497 -9.11 -6.97 -6.90
CA VAL A 497 -10.56 -6.88 -7.13
C VAL A 497 -10.93 -5.58 -7.85
N GLY A 498 -10.06 -5.13 -8.76
CA GLY A 498 -10.02 -3.75 -9.26
C GLY A 498 -11.30 -3.31 -9.96
N ASN A 499 -12.04 -4.23 -10.57
CA ASN A 499 -13.32 -3.95 -11.23
C ASN A 499 -14.39 -3.40 -10.29
N THR A 500 -14.27 -3.61 -8.99
CA THR A 500 -15.25 -3.14 -8.00
C THR A 500 -15.04 -1.67 -7.60
N TRP A 501 -13.83 -1.13 -7.75
CA TRP A 501 -13.50 0.20 -7.23
C TRP A 501 -12.79 1.12 -8.23
N LEU A 502 -11.96 0.60 -9.14
CA LEU A 502 -11.24 1.41 -10.13
C LEU A 502 -12.13 2.16 -11.13
N PRO A 503 -13.28 1.62 -11.62
CA PRO A 503 -14.14 2.38 -12.54
C PRO A 503 -14.60 3.74 -11.98
N SER A 504 -14.74 3.83 -10.66
CA SER A 504 -15.13 5.07 -9.98
C SER A 504 -14.04 6.15 -9.94
N THR A 505 -12.80 5.72 -10.15
CA THR A 505 -11.63 6.59 -10.14
C THR A 505 -11.43 7.24 -11.51
N GLY A 506 -12.21 6.87 -12.54
CA GLY A 506 -12.06 7.39 -13.90
C GLY A 506 -10.74 7.04 -14.59
N VAL A 507 -9.79 6.43 -13.89
CA VAL A 507 -8.50 5.98 -14.42
C VAL A 507 -8.74 4.76 -15.31
N ARG A 508 -8.15 4.79 -16.51
CA ARG A 508 -8.19 3.65 -17.42
C ARG A 508 -7.21 2.58 -16.93
N TYR A 509 -7.64 1.34 -16.94
CA TYR A 509 -6.83 0.19 -16.57
C TYR A 509 -7.17 -0.99 -17.46
N ILE A 510 -6.22 -1.92 -17.58
CA ILE A 510 -6.43 -3.22 -18.22
C ILE A 510 -6.76 -4.21 -17.10
N ALA A 511 -7.96 -4.80 -17.15
CA ALA A 511 -8.45 -5.64 -16.06
C ALA A 511 -7.72 -7.00 -15.98
N GLY A 512 -7.33 -7.56 -17.13
CA GLY A 512 -6.77 -8.91 -17.25
C GLY A 512 -5.42 -8.96 -17.97
N LEU A 513 -5.12 -10.10 -18.57
CA LEU A 513 -3.99 -10.29 -19.48
C LEU A 513 -4.36 -9.84 -20.89
N THR A 514 -3.37 -9.48 -21.71
CA THR A 514 -3.56 -9.27 -23.16
C THR A 514 -2.81 -10.33 -23.95
N ASN A 515 -3.28 -10.70 -25.14
CA ASN A 515 -2.57 -11.65 -26.01
C ASN A 515 -1.47 -10.96 -26.82
#